data_AF-A0A4Q9B9F0-F1
#
_entry.id   AF-A0A4Q9B9F0-F1
#
_cell.length_a   1.000
_cell.length_b   1.000
_cell.length_c   1.000
_cell.angle_alpha   90.00
_cell.angle_beta   90.00
_cell.angle_gamma   90.00
#
_symmetry.space_group_name_H-M   'P 1'
#
loop_
_entity.id
_entity.type
_entity.pdbx_description
1 polymer ?
#
loop_
_entity_poly.entity_id
_entity_poly.type
_entity_poly.pdbx_seq_one_letter_code
_entity_poly.pdbx_strand_id
1 'polypeptide(L)'
;MKKIVLLLSLAVLASCGSNAEVSVPTENLNEVLACLDAKGLIAKYGAKSVILDTAIITGDDTLRGAIIFPGTAKQANVFFHEGKISDVSIQGESSAWKTASGLYLGLPLQEVEKLNSKNFTISGFGWAHGGSVVSWEGGKLAGDSTLTHLVSFRNKRQIISVEEFNKVSGEAEFDVRHPAIQQMNPVLEQITILKPYIPSKEEGKGIAKKIESSQMPVH
;
A
#
# COMPACT_ATOMS: atom_id res chain seq x y z
N MET A 1 3.54 -70.09 -29.49
CA MET A 1 4.04 -68.74 -29.82
C MET A 1 2.97 -67.72 -29.46
N LYS A 2 3.19 -66.88 -28.44
CA LYS A 2 2.46 -65.62 -28.19
C LYS A 2 3.26 -64.86 -27.11
N LYS A 3 4.07 -63.88 -27.55
CA LYS A 3 4.82 -62.99 -26.66
C LYS A 3 3.86 -61.91 -26.18
N ILE A 4 3.63 -61.83 -24.87
CA ILE A 4 2.87 -60.74 -24.25
C ILE A 4 3.88 -59.65 -23.93
N VAL A 5 3.83 -58.55 -24.69
CA VAL A 5 4.64 -57.36 -24.46
C VAL A 5 3.86 -56.46 -23.51
N LEU A 6 4.37 -56.29 -22.28
CA LEU A 6 3.84 -55.36 -21.30
C LEU A 6 4.41 -53.97 -21.59
N LEU A 7 3.60 -53.07 -22.16
CA LEU A 7 3.97 -51.65 -22.30
C LEU A 7 3.78 -50.94 -20.97
N LEU A 8 4.89 -50.52 -20.35
CA LEU A 8 4.90 -49.64 -19.19
C LEU A 8 4.72 -48.19 -19.69
N SER A 9 3.52 -47.63 -19.57
CA SER A 9 3.27 -46.22 -19.86
C SER A 9 3.71 -45.36 -18.67
N LEU A 10 4.84 -44.68 -18.83
CA LEU A 10 5.34 -43.69 -17.88
C LEU A 10 4.49 -42.41 -17.98
N ALA A 11 3.59 -42.19 -17.03
CA ALA A 11 2.82 -40.96 -16.93
C ALA A 11 3.72 -39.86 -16.32
N VAL A 12 4.18 -38.93 -17.15
CA VAL A 12 4.85 -37.71 -16.70
C VAL A 12 3.78 -36.75 -16.19
N LEU A 13 3.62 -36.67 -14.87
CA LEU A 13 2.82 -35.61 -14.24
C LEU A 13 3.58 -34.29 -14.39
N ALA A 14 3.19 -33.50 -15.40
CA ALA A 14 3.56 -32.09 -15.48
C ALA A 14 2.87 -31.35 -14.33
N SER A 15 3.61 -31.11 -13.25
CA SER A 15 3.21 -30.20 -12.19
C SER A 15 3.20 -28.79 -12.76
N CYS A 16 2.06 -28.33 -13.26
CA CYS A 16 1.82 -26.91 -13.48
C CYS A 16 1.82 -26.22 -12.12
N GLY A 17 2.98 -25.71 -11.70
CA GLY A 17 3.05 -24.67 -10.68
C GLY A 17 2.37 -23.44 -11.27
N SER A 18 1.09 -23.24 -10.95
CA SER A 18 0.42 -21.98 -11.24
C SER A 18 1.04 -20.91 -10.35
N ASN A 19 2.02 -20.16 -10.88
CA ASN A 19 2.21 -18.80 -10.40
C ASN A 19 0.88 -18.11 -10.65
N ALA A 20 0.11 -17.86 -9.59
CA ALA A 20 -1.09 -17.05 -9.69
C ALA A 20 -0.63 -15.67 -10.20
N GLU A 21 -0.78 -15.43 -11.50
CA GLU A 21 -0.60 -14.10 -12.07
C GLU A 21 -1.58 -13.19 -11.34
N VAL A 22 -1.04 -12.24 -10.57
CA VAL A 22 -1.84 -11.17 -9.97
C VAL A 22 -2.39 -10.37 -11.14
N SER A 23 -3.66 -10.58 -11.48
CA SER A 23 -4.31 -9.86 -12.58
C SER A 23 -4.29 -8.37 -12.28
N VAL A 24 -3.70 -7.58 -13.18
CA VAL A 24 -3.60 -6.13 -13.02
C VAL A 24 -5.01 -5.53 -12.89
N PRO A 25 -5.31 -4.78 -11.82
CA PRO A 25 -6.65 -4.26 -11.61
C PRO A 25 -7.07 -3.20 -12.65
N THR A 26 -8.38 -3.03 -12.83
CA THR A 26 -8.93 -2.11 -13.83
C THR A 26 -9.56 -0.85 -13.22
N GLU A 27 -10.03 -0.89 -11.98
CA GLU A 27 -10.67 0.27 -11.35
C GLU A 27 -9.64 1.32 -10.95
N ASN A 28 -10.00 2.60 -11.05
CA ASN A 28 -9.08 3.70 -10.79
C ASN A 28 -9.33 4.32 -9.40
N LEU A 29 -8.39 4.15 -8.48
CA LEU A 29 -8.48 4.66 -7.11
C LEU A 29 -8.60 6.19 -7.08
N ASN A 30 -7.98 6.89 -8.04
CA ASN A 30 -8.04 8.35 -8.13
C ASN A 30 -9.47 8.88 -8.35
N GLU A 31 -10.37 8.06 -8.90
CA GLU A 31 -11.78 8.46 -9.05
C GLU A 31 -12.52 8.53 -7.72
N VAL A 32 -12.10 7.76 -6.71
CA VAL A 32 -12.61 7.89 -5.34
C VAL A 32 -12.17 9.22 -4.75
N LEU A 33 -10.88 9.56 -4.89
CA LEU A 33 -10.33 10.83 -4.40
C LEU A 33 -10.95 12.06 -5.10
N ALA A 34 -11.34 11.90 -6.37
CA ALA A 34 -12.02 12.92 -7.18
C ALA A 34 -13.49 13.14 -6.78
N CYS A 35 -14.07 12.31 -5.91
CA CYS A 35 -15.44 12.52 -5.41
C CYS A 35 -15.57 13.74 -4.49
N LEU A 36 -14.46 14.33 -4.05
CA LEU A 36 -14.34 15.53 -3.21
C LEU A 36 -14.87 15.40 -1.78
N ASP A 37 -16.05 14.81 -1.57
CA ASP A 37 -16.73 14.70 -0.28
C ASP A 37 -17.63 13.45 -0.19
N ALA A 38 -18.29 13.28 0.95
CA ALA A 38 -19.19 12.16 1.20
C ALA A 38 -20.41 12.14 0.25
N LYS A 39 -20.91 13.31 -0.14
CA LYS A 39 -22.03 13.43 -1.08
C LYS A 39 -21.63 12.93 -2.47
N GLY A 40 -20.42 13.27 -2.92
CA GLY A 40 -19.85 12.78 -4.17
C GLY A 40 -19.66 11.27 -4.18
N LEU A 41 -19.19 10.68 -3.07
CA LEU A 41 -19.08 9.22 -2.94
C LEU A 41 -20.45 8.54 -3.09
N ILE A 42 -21.46 9.04 -2.38
CA ILE A 42 -22.83 8.51 -2.46
C ILE A 42 -23.41 8.69 -3.86
N ALA A 43 -23.18 9.83 -4.50
CA ALA A 43 -23.67 10.08 -5.85
C ALA A 43 -23.04 9.14 -6.89
N LYS A 44 -21.73 8.85 -6.77
CA LYS A 44 -21.01 7.99 -7.71
C LYS A 44 -21.25 6.50 -7.47
N TYR A 45 -21.20 6.05 -6.21
CA TYR A 45 -21.19 4.62 -5.87
C TYR A 45 -22.51 4.12 -5.27
N GLY A 46 -23.43 5.03 -4.93
CA GLY A 46 -24.71 4.72 -4.30
C GLY A 46 -24.60 4.53 -2.79
N ALA A 47 -25.63 4.95 -2.05
CA ALA A 47 -25.64 4.94 -0.58
C ALA A 47 -25.41 3.55 0.05
N LYS A 48 -25.82 2.47 -0.64
CA LYS A 48 -25.62 1.09 -0.15
C LYS A 48 -24.17 0.63 -0.23
N SER A 49 -23.35 1.30 -1.04
CA SER A 49 -21.94 0.98 -1.22
C SER A 49 -21.02 1.79 -0.31
N VAL A 50 -21.56 2.65 0.56
CA VAL A 50 -20.77 3.57 1.38
C VAL A 50 -21.20 3.48 2.84
N ILE A 51 -20.25 3.21 3.74
CA ILE A 51 -20.42 3.34 5.19
C ILE A 51 -19.69 4.61 5.62
N LEU A 52 -20.40 5.60 6.16
CA LEU A 52 -19.81 6.83 6.68
C LEU A 52 -19.56 6.75 8.20
N ASP A 53 -18.74 7.68 8.70
CA ASP A 53 -18.49 7.94 10.13
C ASP A 53 -18.06 6.73 10.96
N THR A 54 -17.37 5.79 10.33
CA THR A 54 -16.91 4.53 10.94
C THR A 54 -15.46 4.64 11.41
N ALA A 55 -15.15 3.87 12.45
CA ALA A 55 -13.78 3.62 12.88
C ALA A 55 -13.07 2.72 11.86
N ILE A 56 -11.84 3.07 11.51
CA ILE A 56 -10.97 2.38 10.57
C ILE A 56 -9.63 2.18 11.26
N ILE A 57 -9.22 0.92 11.40
CA ILE A 57 -7.95 0.56 12.00
C ILE A 57 -6.88 0.61 10.90
N THR A 58 -5.82 1.38 11.11
CA THR A 58 -4.67 1.51 10.21
C THR A 58 -3.39 1.47 11.04
N GLY A 59 -2.60 0.41 10.89
CA GLY A 59 -1.46 0.17 11.80
C GLY A 59 -1.94 0.03 13.25
N ASP A 60 -1.39 0.84 14.14
CA ASP A 60 -1.76 0.98 15.55
C ASP A 60 -2.79 2.09 15.83
N ASP A 61 -3.17 2.86 14.80
CA ASP A 61 -4.14 3.95 14.90
C ASP A 61 -5.57 3.51 14.57
N THR A 62 -6.53 4.21 15.17
CA THR A 62 -7.94 4.14 14.79
C THR A 62 -8.40 5.52 14.32
N LEU A 63 -8.63 5.64 13.02
CA LEU A 63 -9.09 6.87 12.38
C LEU A 63 -10.58 6.79 12.09
N ARG A 64 -11.23 7.95 12.01
CA ARG A 64 -12.64 8.03 11.60
C ARG A 64 -12.74 8.42 10.14
N GLY A 65 -13.54 7.70 9.37
CA GLY A 65 -13.67 7.93 7.93
C GLY A 65 -14.88 7.21 7.34
N ALA A 66 -14.78 6.90 6.05
CA ALA A 66 -15.75 6.11 5.32
C ALA A 66 -15.12 4.88 4.70
N ILE A 67 -15.93 3.84 4.49
CA ILE A 67 -15.54 2.64 3.75
C ILE A 67 -16.46 2.54 2.53
N ILE A 68 -15.88 2.41 1.34
CA ILE A 68 -16.62 2.08 0.12
C ILE A 68 -16.53 0.57 -0.14
N PHE A 69 -17.61 0.00 -0.70
CA PHE A 69 -17.75 -1.43 -1.05
C PHE A 69 -17.23 -2.41 0.03
N PRO A 70 -17.67 -2.28 1.29
CA PRO A 70 -17.18 -3.08 2.41
C PRO A 70 -17.32 -4.58 2.16
N GLY A 71 -16.29 -5.35 2.48
CA GLY A 71 -16.24 -6.81 2.34
C GLY A 71 -16.04 -7.32 0.91
N THR A 72 -15.70 -6.45 -0.04
CA THR A 72 -15.49 -6.83 -1.45
C THR A 72 -14.07 -6.51 -1.93
N ALA A 73 -13.69 -7.01 -3.11
CA ALA A 73 -12.44 -6.63 -3.76
C ALA A 73 -12.33 -5.13 -4.09
N LYS A 74 -13.45 -4.40 -4.12
CA LYS A 74 -13.49 -2.94 -4.33
C LYS A 74 -13.46 -2.16 -3.01
N GLN A 75 -13.18 -2.81 -1.87
CA GLN A 75 -13.10 -2.09 -0.61
C GLN A 75 -11.98 -1.03 -0.63
N ALA A 76 -12.30 0.19 -0.21
CA ALA A 76 -11.31 1.23 0.07
C ALA A 76 -11.74 2.08 1.27
N ASN A 77 -10.76 2.54 2.03
CA ASN A 77 -10.93 3.45 3.16
C ASN A 77 -10.79 4.88 2.65
N VAL A 78 -11.65 5.78 3.11
CA VAL A 78 -11.67 7.19 2.73
C VAL A 78 -11.62 8.04 3.98
N PHE A 79 -10.66 8.97 4.03
CA PHE A 79 -10.47 9.88 5.14
C PHE A 79 -10.82 11.31 4.73
N PHE A 80 -11.21 12.11 5.71
CA PHE A 80 -11.71 13.45 5.48
C PHE A 80 -10.98 14.47 6.35
N HIS A 81 -10.74 15.64 5.77
CA HIS A 81 -10.32 16.85 6.44
C HIS A 81 -11.32 17.95 6.11
N GLU A 82 -11.94 18.55 7.13
CA GLU A 82 -12.99 19.59 6.98
C GLU A 82 -14.11 19.21 5.99
N GLY A 83 -14.56 17.95 6.06
CA GLY A 83 -15.63 17.42 5.20
C GLY A 83 -15.22 17.10 3.76
N LYS A 84 -13.95 17.35 3.38
CA LYS A 84 -13.39 17.01 2.08
C LYS A 84 -12.54 15.75 2.17
N ILE A 85 -12.57 14.91 1.16
CA ILE A 85 -11.71 13.73 1.06
C ILE A 85 -10.25 14.19 1.00
N SER A 86 -9.49 13.82 2.02
CA SER A 86 -8.06 14.06 2.16
C SER A 86 -7.25 12.90 1.59
N ASP A 87 -7.66 11.66 1.89
CA ASP A 87 -6.90 10.45 1.58
C ASP A 87 -7.83 9.31 1.16
N VAL A 88 -7.35 8.45 0.27
CA VAL A 88 -7.99 7.17 -0.06
C VAL A 88 -6.96 6.06 0.04
N SER A 89 -7.28 5.02 0.80
CA SER A 89 -6.36 3.92 1.12
C SER A 89 -6.95 2.56 0.77
N ILE A 90 -6.10 1.68 0.27
CA ILE A 90 -6.36 0.25 0.08
C ILE A 90 -5.27 -0.54 0.78
N GLN A 91 -5.63 -1.68 1.37
CA GLN A 91 -4.71 -2.54 2.08
C GLN A 91 -5.07 -4.02 1.92
N GLY A 92 -4.08 -4.90 2.09
CA GLY A 92 -4.24 -6.35 2.01
C GLY A 92 -3.43 -6.96 0.86
N GLU A 93 -3.80 -8.17 0.45
CA GLU A 93 -3.05 -8.92 -0.57
C GLU A 93 -3.41 -8.53 -2.00
N SER A 94 -4.66 -8.12 -2.23
CA SER A 94 -5.17 -7.74 -3.54
C SER A 94 -6.32 -6.75 -3.41
N SER A 95 -6.56 -6.01 -4.49
CA SER A 95 -7.65 -5.05 -4.61
C SER A 95 -8.04 -4.90 -6.08
N ALA A 96 -9.28 -4.53 -6.35
CA ALA A 96 -9.75 -4.17 -7.68
C ALA A 96 -9.25 -2.79 -8.14
N TRP A 97 -8.65 -2.02 -7.24
CA TRP A 97 -8.15 -0.68 -7.48
C TRP A 97 -6.68 -0.64 -7.91
N LYS A 98 -6.38 0.23 -8.87
CA LYS A 98 -5.03 0.72 -9.18
C LYS A 98 -5.00 2.25 -9.14
N THR A 99 -3.85 2.83 -8.87
CA THR A 99 -3.66 4.28 -9.00
C THR A 99 -3.45 4.67 -10.47
N ALA A 100 -3.68 5.95 -10.79
CA ALA A 100 -3.34 6.52 -12.10
C ALA A 100 -1.83 6.44 -12.40
N SER A 101 -0.98 6.37 -11.36
CA SER A 101 0.47 6.15 -11.46
C SER A 101 0.85 4.68 -11.71
N GLY A 102 -0.11 3.75 -11.68
CA GLY A 102 0.10 2.33 -11.98
C GLY A 102 0.37 1.44 -10.76
N LEU A 103 0.28 1.97 -9.54
CA LEU A 103 0.43 1.18 -8.31
C LEU A 103 -0.82 0.36 -8.04
N TYR A 104 -0.63 -0.89 -7.61
CA TYR A 104 -1.70 -1.78 -7.13
C TYR A 104 -1.14 -2.76 -6.09
N LEU A 105 -2.01 -3.31 -5.25
CA LEU A 105 -1.59 -4.27 -4.22
C LEU A 105 -1.02 -5.54 -4.86
N GLY A 106 0.10 -6.03 -4.33
CA GLY A 106 0.85 -7.15 -4.89
C GLY A 106 1.92 -6.75 -5.93
N LEU A 107 2.00 -5.47 -6.33
CA LEU A 107 3.04 -5.01 -7.25
C LEU A 107 4.45 -5.15 -6.61
N PRO A 108 5.41 -5.81 -7.28
CA PRO A 108 6.76 -6.00 -6.74
C PRO A 108 7.55 -4.69 -6.65
N LEU A 109 8.42 -4.57 -5.64
CA LEU A 109 9.28 -3.42 -5.38
C LEU A 109 10.07 -2.98 -6.62
N GLN A 110 10.63 -3.91 -7.38
CA GLN A 110 11.37 -3.60 -8.60
C GLN A 110 10.51 -2.95 -9.69
N GLU A 111 9.21 -3.28 -9.76
CA GLU A 111 8.29 -2.59 -10.66
C GLU A 111 7.92 -1.20 -10.12
N VAL A 112 7.81 -1.04 -8.80
CA VAL A 112 7.63 0.28 -8.16
C VAL A 112 8.83 1.19 -8.45
N GLU A 113 10.06 0.69 -8.39
CA GLU A 113 11.27 1.44 -8.78
C GLU A 113 11.19 1.96 -10.22
N LYS A 114 10.74 1.11 -11.16
CA LYS A 114 10.55 1.50 -12.56
C LYS A 114 9.50 2.61 -12.69
N LEU A 115 8.36 2.47 -12.03
CA LEU A 115 7.30 3.50 -12.02
C LEU A 115 7.80 4.81 -11.41
N ASN A 116 8.56 4.75 -10.32
CA ASN A 116 9.15 5.92 -9.68
C ASN A 116 10.18 6.62 -10.57
N SER A 117 10.85 5.87 -11.47
CA SER A 117 11.92 6.36 -12.36
C SER A 117 13.13 6.96 -11.61
N LYS A 118 13.21 6.71 -10.31
CA LYS A 118 14.28 7.05 -9.37
C LYS A 118 14.30 5.99 -8.27
N ASN A 119 15.40 5.95 -7.55
CA ASN A 119 15.50 5.16 -6.34
C ASN A 119 14.58 5.71 -5.23
N PHE A 120 14.42 4.97 -4.14
CA PHE A 120 13.68 5.41 -2.97
C PHE A 120 14.20 4.73 -1.69
N THR A 121 13.80 5.27 -0.54
CA THR A 121 14.16 4.77 0.79
C THR A 121 12.93 4.22 1.49
N ILE A 122 13.08 3.09 2.18
CA ILE A 122 12.03 2.47 3.01
C ILE A 122 12.48 2.34 4.47
N SER A 123 11.52 2.27 5.38
CA SER A 123 11.78 1.80 6.75
C SER A 123 12.13 0.31 6.75
N GLY A 124 12.96 -0.11 7.70
CA GLY A 124 13.31 -1.51 7.92
C GLY A 124 12.09 -2.36 8.23
N PHE A 125 12.15 -3.66 7.94
CA PHE A 125 11.04 -4.59 8.20
C PHE A 125 10.98 -5.06 9.68
N GLY A 126 9.94 -5.82 10.03
CA GLY A 126 9.88 -6.53 11.31
C GLY A 126 9.26 -5.77 12.49
N TRP A 127 8.58 -4.65 12.23
CA TRP A 127 7.86 -3.85 13.20
C TRP A 127 6.58 -3.25 12.57
N ALA A 128 5.75 -2.58 13.36
CA ALA A 128 4.39 -2.17 12.97
C ALA A 128 4.33 -1.28 11.71
N HIS A 129 5.35 -0.43 11.49
CA HIS A 129 5.43 0.46 10.33
C HIS A 129 6.53 0.06 9.34
N GLY A 130 7.04 -1.17 9.45
CA GLY A 130 8.16 -1.62 8.65
C GLY A 130 7.83 -1.78 7.16
N GLY A 131 8.82 -1.56 6.30
CA GLY A 131 8.65 -1.62 4.85
C GLY A 131 7.86 -0.45 4.26
N SER A 132 7.66 0.64 5.00
CA SER A 132 7.00 1.85 4.50
C SER A 132 7.97 2.71 3.69
N VAL A 133 7.53 3.30 2.58
CA VAL A 133 8.35 4.28 1.87
C VAL A 133 8.46 5.55 2.70
N VAL A 134 9.69 5.95 3.02
CA VAL A 134 9.97 7.18 3.80
C VAL A 134 10.44 8.32 2.91
N SER A 135 10.98 8.02 1.73
CA SER A 135 11.37 9.03 0.75
C SER A 135 11.35 8.47 -0.66
N TRP A 136 10.69 9.16 -1.59
CA TRP A 136 10.71 8.84 -3.02
C TRP A 136 11.94 9.40 -3.76
N GLU A 137 12.85 10.07 -3.05
CA GLU A 137 14.11 10.64 -3.57
C GLU A 137 13.94 11.51 -4.83
N GLY A 138 12.83 12.26 -4.91
CA GLY A 138 12.50 13.12 -6.05
C GLY A 138 12.01 12.35 -7.29
N GLY A 139 11.62 11.08 -7.13
CA GLY A 139 10.97 10.29 -8.17
C GLY A 139 9.51 10.68 -8.41
N LYS A 140 8.93 10.11 -9.47
CA LYS A 140 7.57 10.43 -9.93
C LYS A 140 6.49 10.14 -8.89
N LEU A 141 6.70 9.16 -8.01
CA LEU A 141 5.73 8.77 -6.99
C LEU A 141 5.73 9.72 -5.78
N ALA A 142 6.74 10.60 -5.65
CA ALA A 142 6.70 11.73 -4.72
C ALA A 142 5.45 12.59 -4.94
N GLY A 143 4.99 12.66 -6.19
CA GLY A 143 3.85 13.46 -6.59
C GLY A 143 4.16 14.95 -6.60
N ASP A 144 3.14 15.77 -6.35
CA ASP A 144 3.23 17.22 -6.37
C ASP A 144 2.33 17.84 -5.29
N SER A 145 2.02 19.14 -5.39
CA SER A 145 1.15 19.84 -4.44
C SER A 145 -0.31 19.38 -4.47
N THR A 146 -0.70 18.52 -5.41
CA THR A 146 -2.08 18.06 -5.59
C THR A 146 -2.27 16.60 -5.15
N LEU A 147 -1.22 15.78 -5.22
CA LEU A 147 -1.28 14.37 -4.86
C LEU A 147 0.09 13.85 -4.47
N THR A 148 0.16 13.03 -3.43
CA THR A 148 1.33 12.20 -3.10
C THR A 148 0.92 10.76 -2.79
N HIS A 149 1.89 9.84 -2.78
CA HIS A 149 1.70 8.42 -2.50
C HIS A 149 2.39 8.03 -1.20
N LEU A 150 1.66 7.39 -0.30
CA LEU A 150 2.21 6.67 0.85
C LEU A 150 1.94 5.19 0.65
N VAL A 151 3.00 4.39 0.68
CA VAL A 151 2.89 2.95 0.43
C VAL A 151 3.78 2.17 1.38
N SER A 152 3.40 0.92 1.64
CA SER A 152 4.24 -0.03 2.38
C SER A 152 4.27 -1.40 1.70
N PHE A 153 5.37 -2.08 1.94
CA PHE A 153 5.68 -3.38 1.37
C PHE A 153 5.54 -4.48 2.41
N ARG A 154 4.79 -5.52 2.06
CA ARG A 154 4.78 -6.77 2.82
C ARG A 154 6.10 -7.50 2.64
N ASN A 155 6.69 -7.94 3.75
CA ASN A 155 7.76 -8.91 3.68
C ASN A 155 7.21 -10.33 3.43
N LYS A 156 7.63 -10.96 2.34
CA LYS A 156 7.54 -12.43 2.20
C LYS A 156 8.88 -13.02 2.66
N ARG A 157 9.12 -13.04 3.98
CA ARG A 157 10.39 -13.49 4.60
C ARG A 157 10.92 -14.82 4.04
N GLN A 158 10.04 -15.69 3.54
CA GLN A 158 10.37 -17.01 2.98
C GLN A 158 11.37 -16.99 1.82
N ILE A 159 11.67 -15.84 1.22
CA ILE A 159 12.57 -15.72 0.05
C ILE A 159 14.05 -15.58 0.45
N ILE A 160 14.35 -15.04 1.64
CA ILE A 160 15.73 -14.81 2.11
C ILE A 160 15.97 -15.47 3.48
N SER A 161 17.23 -15.67 3.84
CA SER A 161 17.58 -16.22 5.17
C SER A 161 17.18 -15.26 6.29
N VAL A 162 17.07 -15.77 7.52
CA VAL A 162 16.81 -14.94 8.70
C VAL A 162 17.90 -13.89 8.90
N GLU A 163 19.16 -14.27 8.68
CA GLU A 163 20.29 -13.37 8.79
C GLU A 163 20.22 -12.24 7.77
N GLU A 164 19.91 -12.54 6.50
CA GLU A 164 19.73 -11.53 5.46
C GLU A 164 18.53 -10.63 5.75
N PHE A 165 17.43 -11.19 6.26
CA PHE A 165 16.26 -10.41 6.64
C PHE A 165 16.57 -9.44 7.79
N ASN A 166 17.35 -9.87 8.79
CA ASN A 166 17.74 -9.03 9.92
C ASN A 166 18.60 -7.83 9.50
N LYS A 167 19.35 -7.92 8.40
CA LYS A 167 20.16 -6.79 7.86
C LYS A 167 19.31 -5.63 7.36
N VAL A 168 18.04 -5.86 7.07
CA VAL A 168 17.10 -4.86 6.54
C VAL A 168 15.88 -4.69 7.46
N SER A 169 16.03 -5.02 8.74
CA SER A 169 14.97 -4.98 9.74
C SER A 169 15.29 -3.99 10.86
N GLY A 170 14.24 -3.62 11.61
CA GLY A 170 14.32 -2.71 12.74
C GLY A 170 14.04 -1.26 12.39
N GLU A 171 14.17 -0.39 13.39
CA GLU A 171 13.91 1.05 13.32
C GLU A 171 15.06 1.79 12.64
N ALA A 172 15.29 1.49 11.36
CA ALA A 172 16.27 2.14 10.52
C ALA A 172 15.70 2.37 9.11
N GLU A 173 16.35 3.21 8.32
CA GLU A 173 16.00 3.48 6.93
C GLU A 173 16.98 2.80 5.98
N PHE A 174 16.46 2.27 4.89
CA PHE A 174 17.22 1.50 3.91
C PHE A 174 16.92 1.96 2.49
N ASP A 175 17.98 2.22 1.75
CA ASP A 175 17.93 2.37 0.30
C ASP A 175 17.46 1.06 -0.34
N VAL A 176 16.47 1.11 -1.24
CA VAL A 176 15.92 -0.13 -1.83
C VAL A 176 16.91 -0.90 -2.69
N ARG A 177 18.04 -0.32 -3.08
CA ARG A 177 19.14 -1.02 -3.76
C ARG A 177 19.91 -1.98 -2.84
N HIS A 178 19.61 -2.01 -1.54
CA HIS A 178 20.23 -2.97 -0.62
C HIS A 178 20.03 -4.41 -1.16
N PRO A 179 21.08 -5.24 -1.29
CA PRO A 179 21.00 -6.54 -1.94
C PRO A 179 19.91 -7.46 -1.38
N ALA A 180 19.75 -7.50 -0.05
CA ALA A 180 18.68 -8.29 0.58
C ALA A 180 17.26 -7.80 0.23
N ILE A 181 17.05 -6.49 0.03
CA ILE A 181 15.76 -5.93 -0.40
C ILE A 181 15.50 -6.32 -1.85
N GLN A 182 16.50 -6.15 -2.72
CA GLN A 182 16.40 -6.53 -4.14
C GLN A 182 16.16 -8.03 -4.32
N GLN A 183 16.82 -8.87 -3.53
CA GLN A 183 16.62 -10.31 -3.56
C GLN A 183 15.24 -10.71 -3.03
N MET A 184 14.76 -10.06 -1.96
CA MET A 184 13.43 -10.30 -1.41
C MET A 184 12.31 -9.83 -2.35
N ASN A 185 12.54 -8.74 -3.10
CA ASN A 185 11.59 -8.09 -4.00
C ASN A 185 10.16 -8.06 -3.42
N PRO A 186 9.98 -7.41 -2.24
CA PRO A 186 8.71 -7.44 -1.52
C PRO A 186 7.60 -6.78 -2.34
N VAL A 187 6.36 -7.03 -1.97
CA VAL A 187 5.18 -6.57 -2.74
C VAL A 187 4.38 -5.54 -1.95
N LEU A 188 3.75 -4.59 -2.64
CA LEU A 188 2.88 -3.60 -2.01
C LEU A 188 1.73 -4.27 -1.25
N GLU A 189 1.50 -3.85 -0.01
CA GLU A 189 0.35 -4.30 0.80
C GLU A 189 -0.52 -3.16 1.31
N GLN A 190 -0.04 -1.93 1.23
CA GLN A 190 -0.83 -0.74 1.50
C GLN A 190 -0.49 0.33 0.48
N ILE A 191 -1.51 0.99 -0.03
CA ILE A 191 -1.39 2.15 -0.91
C ILE A 191 -2.38 3.20 -0.43
N THR A 192 -1.87 4.40 -0.19
CA THR A 192 -2.67 5.59 0.09
C THR A 192 -2.30 6.66 -0.92
N ILE A 193 -3.32 7.20 -1.61
CA ILE A 193 -3.19 8.45 -2.35
C ILE A 193 -3.80 9.56 -1.51
N LEU A 194 -3.08 10.66 -1.35
CA LEU A 194 -3.55 11.76 -0.53
C LEU A 194 -3.30 13.12 -1.16
N LYS A 195 -4.15 14.07 -0.82
CA LYS A 195 -3.97 15.48 -1.14
C LYS A 195 -3.10 16.10 -0.05
N PRO A 196 -1.89 16.58 -0.38
CA PRO A 196 -1.05 17.26 0.60
C PRO A 196 -1.81 18.43 1.22
N TYR A 197 -1.84 18.47 2.55
CA TYR A 197 -2.37 19.61 3.29
C TYR A 197 -1.22 20.50 3.70
N ILE A 198 -1.23 21.73 3.21
CA ILE A 198 -0.30 22.78 3.63
C ILE A 198 -1.05 23.64 4.66
N PRO A 199 -0.74 23.52 5.96
CA PRO A 199 -1.38 24.35 6.97
C PRO A 199 -1.08 25.82 6.70
N SER A 200 -2.06 26.68 6.98
CA SER A 200 -1.83 28.12 7.07
C SER A 200 -0.80 28.44 8.16
N LYS A 201 -0.28 29.67 8.14
CA LYS A 201 0.69 30.11 9.16
C LYS A 201 0.11 30.06 10.57
N GLU A 202 -1.17 30.40 10.71
CA GLU A 202 -1.91 30.38 11.96
C GLU A 202 -2.13 28.94 12.46
N GLU A 203 -2.54 28.04 11.56
CA GLU A 203 -2.67 26.61 11.88
C GLU A 203 -1.33 25.99 12.24
N GLY A 204 -0.26 26.31 11.50
CA GLY A 204 1.10 25.86 11.79
C GLY A 204 1.57 26.26 13.18
N LYS A 205 1.28 27.49 13.62
CA LYS A 205 1.55 27.93 15.00
C LYS A 205 0.75 27.13 16.03
N GLY A 206 -0.51 26.83 15.73
CA GLY A 206 -1.36 25.99 16.58
C GLY A 206 -0.84 24.56 16.72
N ILE A 207 -0.44 23.95 15.61
CA ILE A 207 0.15 22.60 15.56
C ILE A 207 1.45 22.56 16.36
N ALA A 208 2.37 23.51 16.14
CA ALA A 208 3.63 23.60 16.87
C ALA A 208 3.41 23.68 18.38
N LYS A 209 2.50 24.56 18.83
CA LYS A 209 2.15 24.70 20.24
C LYS A 209 1.59 23.41 20.83
N LYS A 210 0.80 22.66 20.06
CA LYS A 210 0.24 21.37 20.49
C LYS A 210 1.33 20.31 20.65
N ILE A 211 2.26 20.21 19.69
CA ILE A 211 3.41 19.29 19.76
C ILE A 211 4.29 19.62 20.97
N GLU A 212 4.63 20.89 21.18
CA GLU A 212 5.39 21.35 22.35
C GLU A 212 4.69 20.93 23.65
N SER A 213 3.39 21.18 23.76
CA SER A 213 2.62 20.81 24.97
C SER A 213 2.57 19.29 25.22
N SER A 214 2.58 18.46 24.18
CA SER A 214 2.59 17.00 24.32
C SER A 214 3.96 16.40 24.66
N GLN A 215 5.04 17.16 24.43
CA GLN A 215 6.41 16.74 24.76
C GLN A 215 6.86 17.23 26.15
N MET A 216 6.05 18.04 26.83
CA MET A 216 6.31 18.43 28.21
C MET A 216 6.00 17.25 29.16
N PRO A 217 6.94 16.88 30.05
CA PRO A 217 6.68 15.87 31.08
C PRO A 217 5.50 16.29 31.95
N VAL A 218 4.54 15.40 32.15
CA VAL A 218 3.47 15.62 33.13
C VAL A 218 4.10 15.46 34.52
N HIS A 219 4.16 16.56 35.28
CA HIS A 219 4.63 16.56 36.67
C HIS A 219 3.60 15.94 37.62
#